data_AF-A0A7J3XZ64-F1
#
_entry.id   AF-A0A7J3XZ64-F1
#
_cell.length_a   1.000
_cell.length_b   1.000
_cell.length_c   1.000
_cell.angle_alpha   90.00
_cell.angle_beta   90.00
_cell.angle_gamma   90.00
#
_symmetry.space_group_name_H-M   'P 1'
#
loop_
_entity.id
_entity.type
_entity.pdbx_description
1 polymer ?
#
loop_
_entity_poly.entity_id
_entity_poly.type
_entity_poly.pdbx_seq_one_letter_code
_entity_poly.pdbx_strand_id
1 'polypeptide(L)'
;GLILFKAEAPLRFDCEIFRLEGLSNIIGVYGEASKVLDFIRYGKPGGKTQVIGVKTGLITAWSYLVGRLPKPLNLILGEPTRLLKFSFVGATGALVNLFVATLIFYLKLAGAYISTIVGFEVSTLWNFILHEHWTFRDLASLKPALVLNRLAKFHLSAFASLLSQLATVYLGNIVLGYNYTVSLLAGIVVGFLINYVVSRYYAWK
;
A
#
# COMPACT_ATOMS: atom_id res chain seq x y z
N GLY A 1 -12.29 -30.66 12.86
CA GLY A 1 -12.40 -29.25 13.28
C GLY A 1 -12.67 -28.43 12.04
N LEU A 2 -13.70 -27.58 12.07
CA LEU A 2 -14.05 -26.69 10.96
C LEU A 2 -13.18 -25.44 11.03
N ILE A 3 -12.60 -25.01 9.91
CA ILE A 3 -11.91 -23.71 9.80
C ILE A 3 -12.74 -22.87 8.82
N LEU A 4 -13.38 -21.81 9.34
CA LEU A 4 -14.16 -20.86 8.55
C LEU A 4 -13.28 -19.65 8.22
N PHE A 5 -13.23 -19.26 6.95
CA PHE A 5 -12.55 -18.05 6.51
C PHE A 5 -13.61 -16.97 6.28
N LYS A 6 -13.71 -16.01 7.20
CA LYS A 6 -14.55 -14.83 7.00
C LYS A 6 -13.76 -13.84 6.14
N ALA A 7 -14.26 -13.53 4.95
CA ALA A 7 -13.71 -12.48 4.10
C ALA A 7 -14.52 -11.20 4.33
N GLU A 8 -14.00 -10.29 5.15
CA GLU A 8 -14.53 -8.92 5.23
C GLU A 8 -13.81 -8.05 4.19
N ALA A 9 -14.58 -7.38 3.34
CA ALA A 9 -14.04 -6.44 2.36
C ALA A 9 -13.49 -5.17 3.06
N PRO A 10 -12.34 -4.61 2.64
CA PRO A 10 -11.38 -5.13 1.68
C PRO A 10 -10.38 -6.08 2.37
N LEU A 11 -10.61 -7.38 2.17
CA LEU A 11 -9.81 -8.55 2.55
C LEU A 11 -8.94 -8.39 3.83
N ARG A 12 -9.59 -8.30 4.99
CA ARG A 12 -9.02 -8.85 6.23
C ARG A 12 -9.46 -10.31 6.35
N PHE A 13 -8.49 -11.21 6.41
CA PHE A 13 -8.74 -12.62 6.75
C PHE A 13 -8.67 -12.75 8.27
N ASP A 14 -9.80 -12.58 8.96
CA ASP A 14 -9.89 -12.98 10.36
C ASP A 14 -10.26 -14.45 10.43
N CYS A 15 -9.38 -15.23 11.06
CA CYS A 15 -9.53 -16.66 11.21
C CYS A 15 -10.35 -16.94 12.48
N GLU A 16 -11.67 -17.02 12.37
CA GLU A 16 -12.52 -17.45 13.46
C GLU A 16 -12.79 -18.95 13.35
N ILE A 17 -12.19 -19.73 14.25
CA ILE A 17 -12.44 -21.17 14.37
C ILE A 17 -13.82 -21.37 15.01
N PHE A 18 -14.87 -21.42 14.21
CA PHE A 18 -16.20 -21.84 14.68
C PHE A 18 -16.25 -23.37 14.76
N ARG A 19 -16.30 -23.91 15.98
CA ARG A 19 -16.70 -25.32 16.21
C ARG A 19 -18.21 -25.43 16.05
N LEU A 20 -18.68 -25.78 14.85
CA LEU A 20 -20.06 -26.21 14.63
C LEU A 20 -20.13 -27.73 14.80
N GLU A 21 -20.92 -28.19 15.78
CA GLU A 21 -21.19 -29.61 16.00
C GLU A 21 -22.02 -30.19 14.84
N GLY A 22 -21.66 -31.38 14.35
CA GLY A 22 -22.42 -32.11 13.33
C GLY A 22 -21.95 -32.01 11.88
N LEU A 23 -20.92 -31.21 11.58
CA LEU A 23 -20.31 -31.11 10.24
C LEU A 23 -18.90 -31.75 10.23
N SER A 24 -18.79 -32.93 9.63
CA SER A 24 -17.49 -33.59 9.37
C SER A 24 -17.07 -33.40 7.90
N ASN A 25 -15.76 -33.30 7.65
CA ASN A 25 -15.13 -33.29 6.32
C ASN A 25 -15.32 -32.05 5.40
N ILE A 26 -15.32 -30.83 5.96
CA ILE A 26 -15.31 -29.58 5.17
C ILE A 26 -13.96 -28.87 5.31
N ILE A 27 -13.22 -28.74 4.19
CA ILE A 27 -11.85 -28.19 4.14
C ILE A 27 -11.83 -26.66 3.94
N GLY A 28 -12.97 -26.05 3.60
CA GLY A 28 -13.14 -24.60 3.56
C GLY A 28 -14.38 -24.18 2.79
N VAL A 29 -15.04 -23.10 3.22
CA VAL A 29 -16.16 -22.47 2.52
C VAL A 29 -15.70 -21.08 2.11
N TYR A 30 -15.64 -20.82 0.80
CA TYR A 30 -15.24 -19.54 0.25
C TYR A 30 -16.35 -19.03 -0.68
N GLY A 31 -16.77 -17.79 -0.48
CA GLY A 31 -17.83 -17.20 -1.29
C GLY A 31 -18.32 -15.86 -0.76
N GLU A 32 -19.32 -15.34 -1.45
CA GLU A 32 -20.07 -14.14 -1.07
C GLU A 32 -20.73 -14.34 0.32
N ALA A 33 -20.63 -13.33 1.20
CA ALA A 33 -21.00 -13.48 2.61
C ALA A 33 -22.43 -14.00 2.82
N SER A 34 -23.39 -13.56 2.00
CA SER A 34 -24.79 -14.02 2.04
C SER A 34 -24.91 -15.51 1.74
N LYS A 35 -24.22 -16.01 0.71
CA LYS A 35 -24.25 -17.43 0.32
C LYS A 35 -23.52 -18.34 1.30
N VAL A 36 -22.43 -17.84 1.89
CA VAL A 36 -21.74 -18.55 2.97
C VAL A 36 -22.65 -18.66 4.19
N LEU A 37 -23.36 -17.59 4.55
CA LEU A 37 -24.33 -17.58 5.64
C LEU A 37 -25.52 -18.52 5.38
N ASP A 38 -26.06 -18.54 4.16
CA ASP A 38 -27.14 -19.45 3.78
C ASP A 38 -26.70 -20.92 3.83
N PHE A 39 -25.48 -21.22 3.40
CA PHE A 39 -24.91 -22.56 3.52
C PHE A 39 -24.73 -22.99 4.99
N ILE A 40 -24.22 -22.09 5.83
CA ILE A 40 -24.07 -22.34 7.28
C ILE A 40 -25.44 -22.57 7.93
N ARG A 41 -26.47 -21.81 7.53
CA ARG A 41 -27.81 -21.89 8.14
C ARG A 41 -28.66 -23.05 7.64
N TYR A 42 -28.53 -23.43 6.36
CA TYR A 42 -29.48 -24.34 5.70
C TYR A 42 -28.82 -25.56 5.02
N GLY A 43 -27.49 -25.68 5.05
CA GLY A 43 -26.77 -26.80 4.44
C GLY A 43 -27.06 -28.15 5.14
N LYS A 44 -27.47 -29.16 4.38
CA LYS A 44 -27.71 -30.52 4.92
C LYS A 44 -26.39 -31.30 5.10
N PRO A 45 -26.13 -31.92 6.27
CA PRO A 45 -24.99 -32.81 6.45
C PRO A 45 -25.17 -34.09 5.62
N GLY A 46 -24.18 -34.47 4.81
CA GLY A 46 -24.15 -35.75 4.09
C GLY A 46 -24.41 -35.71 2.58
N GLY A 47 -24.71 -34.55 2.00
CA GLY A 47 -24.68 -34.38 0.54
C GLY A 47 -23.23 -34.35 0.06
N LYS A 48 -22.91 -35.05 -1.06
CA LYS A 48 -21.62 -34.89 -1.75
C LYS A 48 -21.30 -33.40 -1.80
N THR A 49 -20.17 -32.99 -1.25
CA THR A 49 -19.67 -31.62 -1.35
C THR A 49 -19.48 -31.32 -2.83
N GLN A 50 -20.51 -30.78 -3.46
CA GLN A 50 -20.33 -30.05 -4.69
C GLN A 50 -19.39 -28.93 -4.31
N VAL A 51 -18.16 -28.99 -4.81
CA VAL A 51 -17.33 -27.80 -4.92
C VAL A 51 -18.24 -26.83 -5.66
N ILE A 52 -18.79 -25.85 -4.94
CA ILE A 52 -19.55 -24.78 -5.54
C ILE A 52 -18.50 -24.03 -6.34
N GLY A 53 -18.34 -24.45 -7.60
CA GLY A 53 -17.54 -23.77 -8.58
C GLY A 53 -18.19 -22.42 -8.76
N VAL A 54 -17.76 -21.46 -7.97
CA VAL A 54 -18.15 -20.07 -8.15
C VAL A 54 -17.66 -19.75 -9.57
N LYS A 55 -18.57 -19.30 -10.44
CA LYS A 55 -18.19 -18.57 -11.66
C LYS A 55 -17.37 -17.38 -11.19
N THR A 56 -16.05 -17.57 -11.08
CA THR A 56 -15.15 -16.52 -10.62
C THR A 56 -15.13 -15.48 -11.72
N GLY A 57 -15.81 -14.37 -11.47
CA GLY A 57 -15.67 -13.19 -12.31
C GLY A 57 -14.20 -12.77 -12.36
N LEU A 58 -13.82 -12.01 -13.38
CA LEU A 58 -12.44 -11.57 -13.61
C LEU A 58 -11.82 -10.93 -12.35
N ILE A 59 -12.65 -10.20 -11.58
CA ILE A 59 -12.28 -9.53 -10.32
C ILE A 59 -11.88 -10.55 -9.24
N THR A 60 -12.60 -11.66 -9.10
CA THR A 60 -12.31 -12.70 -8.11
C THR A 60 -11.02 -13.45 -8.45
N ALA A 61 -10.83 -13.76 -9.73
CA ALA A 61 -9.59 -14.37 -10.22
C ALA A 61 -8.39 -13.43 -10.04
N TRP A 62 -8.56 -12.13 -10.32
CA TRP A 62 -7.53 -11.12 -10.10
C TRP A 62 -7.10 -11.02 -8.64
N SER A 63 -8.06 -10.88 -7.71
CA SER A 63 -7.76 -10.80 -6.27
C SER A 63 -7.05 -12.05 -5.76
N TYR A 64 -7.42 -13.24 -6.26
CA TYR A 64 -6.73 -14.49 -5.92
C TYR A 64 -5.28 -14.51 -6.41
N LEU A 65 -5.06 -14.15 -7.68
CA LEU A 65 -3.73 -14.12 -8.28
C LEU A 65 -2.81 -13.12 -7.58
N VAL A 66 -3.31 -11.91 -7.35
CA VAL A 66 -2.56 -10.85 -6.65
C VAL A 66 -2.26 -11.26 -5.20
N GLY A 67 -3.18 -11.95 -4.54
CA GLY A 67 -2.99 -12.47 -3.19
C GLY A 67 -1.83 -13.47 -3.05
N ARG A 68 -1.45 -14.14 -4.15
CA ARG A 68 -0.36 -15.13 -4.17
C ARG A 68 1.01 -14.52 -4.45
N LEU A 69 1.07 -13.25 -4.79
CA LEU A 69 2.32 -12.54 -5.06
C LEU A 69 3.12 -12.26 -3.77
N PRO A 70 4.45 -12.10 -3.87
CA PRO A 70 5.23 -11.61 -2.74
C PRO A 70 4.69 -10.26 -2.26
N LYS A 71 4.76 -10.03 -0.95
CA LYS A 71 4.17 -8.87 -0.26
C LYS A 71 4.35 -7.52 -0.99
N PRO A 72 5.55 -7.10 -1.44
CA PRO A 72 5.69 -5.80 -2.11
C PRO A 72 4.82 -5.66 -3.37
N LEU A 73 4.72 -6.73 -4.18
CA LEU A 73 3.91 -6.73 -5.39
C LEU A 73 2.41 -6.77 -5.07
N ASN A 74 2.02 -7.55 -4.06
CA ASN A 74 0.63 -7.59 -3.60
C ASN A 74 0.17 -6.21 -3.11
N LEU A 75 1.00 -5.45 -2.39
CA LEU A 75 0.65 -4.10 -1.94
C LEU A 75 0.44 -3.11 -3.11
N ILE A 76 1.23 -3.23 -4.17
CA ILE A 76 1.13 -2.36 -5.35
C ILE A 76 -0.11 -2.71 -6.18
N LEU A 77 -0.33 -4.00 -6.44
CA LEU A 77 -1.38 -4.46 -7.36
C LEU A 77 -2.73 -4.71 -6.69
N GLY A 78 -2.72 -4.96 -5.38
CA GLY A 78 -3.91 -5.29 -4.58
C GLY A 78 -4.66 -4.06 -4.06
N GLU A 79 -3.99 -2.91 -3.94
CA GLU A 79 -4.57 -1.67 -3.40
C GLU A 79 -4.43 -0.50 -4.40
N PRO A 80 -4.95 -0.59 -5.64
CA PRO A 80 -4.74 0.43 -6.68
C PRO A 80 -5.27 1.81 -6.30
N THR A 81 -6.37 1.88 -5.53
CA THR A 81 -6.93 3.14 -5.05
C THR A 81 -6.00 3.87 -4.08
N ARG A 82 -5.26 3.13 -3.23
CA ARG A 82 -4.25 3.73 -2.35
C ARG A 82 -3.03 4.19 -3.12
N LEU A 83 -2.57 3.40 -4.09
CA LEU A 83 -1.46 3.79 -4.95
C LEU A 83 -1.77 5.09 -5.71
N LEU A 84 -2.99 5.24 -6.24
CA LEU A 84 -3.43 6.47 -6.91
C LEU A 84 -3.49 7.66 -5.96
N LYS A 85 -4.09 7.50 -4.77
CA LYS A 85 -4.08 8.56 -3.74
C LYS A 85 -2.66 8.92 -3.35
N PHE A 86 -1.78 7.93 -3.18
CA PHE A 86 -0.39 8.15 -2.82
C PHE A 86 0.36 8.91 -3.91
N SER A 87 0.12 8.57 -5.18
CA SER A 87 0.64 9.28 -6.36
C SER A 87 0.19 10.74 -6.38
N PHE A 88 -1.10 10.98 -6.15
CA PHE A 88 -1.66 12.33 -6.13
C PHE A 88 -1.05 13.18 -5.01
N VAL A 89 -1.00 12.65 -3.79
CA VAL A 89 -0.35 13.33 -2.66
C VAL A 89 1.11 13.64 -2.98
N GLY A 90 1.86 12.67 -3.48
CA GLY A 90 3.26 12.86 -3.89
C GLY A 90 3.45 13.97 -4.92
N ALA A 91 2.55 14.07 -5.91
CA ALA A 91 2.56 15.15 -6.90
C ALA A 91 2.32 16.52 -6.23
N THR A 92 1.36 16.61 -5.30
CA THR A 92 1.14 17.87 -4.55
C THR A 92 2.34 18.23 -3.68
N GLY A 93 3.00 17.26 -3.05
CA GLY A 93 4.22 17.48 -2.29
C GLY A 93 5.37 17.99 -3.15
N ALA A 94 5.53 17.48 -4.38
CA ALA A 94 6.54 17.99 -5.30
C ALA A 94 6.32 19.47 -5.65
N LEU A 95 5.06 19.88 -5.84
CA LEU A 95 4.71 21.30 -6.04
C LEU A 95 5.01 22.15 -4.80
N VAL A 96 4.68 21.65 -3.60
CA VAL A 96 4.98 22.34 -2.33
C VAL A 96 6.48 22.48 -2.13
N ASN A 97 7.27 21.43 -2.40
CA ASN A 97 8.72 21.47 -2.33
C ASN A 97 9.28 22.58 -3.22
N LEU A 98 8.91 22.54 -4.51
CA LEU A 98 9.38 23.53 -5.48
C LEU A 98 8.97 24.94 -5.07
N PHE A 99 7.72 25.14 -4.68
CA PHE A 99 7.21 26.45 -4.25
C PHE A 99 7.98 27.00 -3.05
N VAL A 100 8.12 26.22 -1.97
CA VAL A 100 8.78 26.66 -0.74
C VAL A 100 10.27 26.92 -0.97
N ALA A 101 10.97 26.00 -1.64
CA ALA A 101 12.40 26.14 -1.91
C ALA A 101 12.68 27.37 -2.80
N THR A 102 11.92 27.56 -3.87
CA THR A 102 12.09 28.72 -4.76
C THR A 102 11.71 30.01 -4.07
N LEU A 103 10.64 30.04 -3.27
CA LEU A 103 10.23 31.23 -2.52
C LEU A 103 11.33 31.69 -1.56
N ILE A 104 11.89 30.79 -0.74
CA ILE A 104 12.98 31.10 0.19
C ILE A 104 14.21 31.62 -0.56
N PHE A 105 14.58 30.96 -1.65
CA PHE A 105 15.74 31.31 -2.46
C PHE A 105 15.60 32.69 -3.12
N TYR A 106 14.50 32.94 -3.82
CA TYR A 106 14.29 34.20 -4.55
C TYR A 106 14.01 35.39 -3.65
N LEU A 107 13.44 35.17 -2.45
CA LEU A 107 13.33 36.20 -1.41
C LEU A 107 14.66 36.46 -0.67
N LYS A 108 15.75 35.76 -1.03
CA LYS A 108 17.08 35.87 -0.40
C LYS A 108 17.05 35.62 1.12
N LEU A 109 16.11 34.79 1.59
CA LEU A 109 16.01 34.42 3.01
C LEU A 109 17.09 33.41 3.41
N ALA A 110 17.54 32.57 2.47
CA ALA A 110 18.63 31.63 2.66
C ALA A 110 19.31 31.24 1.34
N GLY A 111 20.47 30.59 1.41
CA GLY A 111 21.16 30.02 0.24
C GLY A 111 20.44 28.81 -0.36
N ALA A 112 20.86 28.38 -1.55
CA ALA A 112 20.24 27.28 -2.30
C ALA A 112 20.15 25.96 -1.50
N TYR A 113 21.20 25.61 -0.75
CA TYR A 113 21.23 24.39 0.06
C TYR A 113 20.16 24.40 1.17
N ILE A 114 20.11 25.48 1.96
CA ILE A 114 19.13 25.61 3.05
C ILE A 114 17.72 25.67 2.48
N SER A 115 17.52 26.40 1.38
CA SER A 115 16.20 26.49 0.71
C SER A 115 15.71 25.12 0.25
N THR A 116 16.60 24.29 -0.29
CA THR A 116 16.29 22.92 -0.74
C THR A 116 15.93 22.01 0.44
N ILE A 117 16.69 22.07 1.54
CA ILE A 117 16.41 21.28 2.75
C ILE A 117 15.05 21.67 3.33
N VAL A 118 14.77 22.97 3.47
CA VAL A 118 13.49 23.45 4.01
C VAL A 118 12.32 23.07 3.09
N GLY A 119 12.47 23.20 1.78
CA GLY A 119 11.45 22.75 0.82
C GLY A 119 11.16 21.25 0.93
N PHE A 120 12.21 20.42 1.05
CA PHE A 120 12.09 18.99 1.25
C PHE A 120 11.34 18.65 2.54
N GLU A 121 11.72 19.24 3.68
CA GLU A 121 11.08 19.02 4.97
C GLU A 121 9.61 19.45 4.96
N VAL A 122 9.30 20.65 4.45
CA VAL A 122 7.92 21.14 4.37
C VAL A 122 7.06 20.24 3.46
N SER A 123 7.60 19.79 2.33
CA SER A 123 6.88 18.86 1.45
C SER A 123 6.67 17.48 2.08
N THR A 124 7.62 17.01 2.87
CA THR A 124 7.54 15.71 3.56
C THR A 124 6.45 15.77 4.64
N LEU A 125 6.39 16.86 5.40
CA LEU A 125 5.30 17.12 6.36
C LEU A 125 3.94 17.24 5.66
N TRP A 126 3.87 17.98 4.55
CA TRP A 126 2.66 18.09 3.74
C TRP A 126 2.14 16.72 3.28
N ASN A 127 3.03 15.91 2.71
CA ASN A 127 2.70 14.54 2.28
C ASN A 127 2.25 13.67 3.46
N PHE A 128 2.96 13.73 4.58
CA PHE A 128 2.60 12.98 5.78
C PHE A 128 1.19 13.31 6.26
N ILE A 129 0.85 14.60 6.35
CA ILE A 129 -0.48 15.04 6.80
C ILE A 129 -1.56 14.47 5.87
N LEU A 130 -1.38 14.57 4.56
CA LEU A 130 -2.36 14.04 3.59
C LEU A 130 -2.43 12.51 3.63
N HIS A 131 -1.31 11.80 3.80
CA HIS A 131 -1.32 10.35 3.94
C HIS A 131 -2.04 9.91 5.23
N GLU A 132 -1.79 10.59 6.34
CA GLU A 132 -2.40 10.32 7.64
C GLU A 132 -3.92 10.54 7.62
N HIS A 133 -4.39 11.61 6.97
CA HIS A 133 -5.82 11.98 7.00
C HIS A 133 -6.62 11.46 5.81
N TRP A 134 -5.99 11.01 4.71
CA TRP A 134 -6.69 10.62 3.50
C TRP A 134 -6.24 9.30 2.85
N THR A 135 -4.94 9.06 2.66
CA THR A 135 -4.45 7.83 1.99
C THR A 135 -4.57 6.59 2.88
N PHE A 136 -4.19 6.73 4.14
CA PHE A 136 -4.13 5.67 5.15
C PHE A 136 -4.98 5.99 6.37
N ARG A 137 -6.00 6.86 6.23
CA ARG A 137 -6.88 7.30 7.32
C ARG A 137 -7.45 6.15 8.14
N ASP A 138 -7.87 5.09 7.47
CA ASP A 138 -8.45 3.89 8.06
C ASP A 138 -7.43 3.06 8.86
N LEU A 139 -6.14 3.15 8.54
CA LEU A 139 -5.06 2.51 9.30
C LEU A 139 -4.57 3.41 10.44
N ALA A 140 -4.52 4.72 10.19
CA ALA A 140 -4.15 5.72 11.17
C ALA A 140 -5.15 5.79 12.34
N SER A 141 -6.45 5.69 12.04
CA SER A 141 -7.53 5.74 13.04
C SER A 141 -7.52 4.56 14.02
N LEU A 142 -6.92 3.43 13.65
CA LEU A 142 -6.78 2.27 14.56
C LEU A 142 -5.84 2.57 15.73
N LYS A 143 -4.84 3.44 15.53
CA LYS A 143 -3.81 3.77 16.54
C LYS A 143 -3.46 5.25 16.50
N PRO A 144 -4.36 6.15 16.94
CA PRO A 144 -4.17 7.60 16.83
C PRO A 144 -2.99 8.11 17.68
N ALA A 145 -2.64 7.44 18.79
CA ALA A 145 -1.50 7.84 19.62
C ALA A 145 -0.12 7.65 18.94
N LEU A 146 -0.04 6.95 17.81
CA LEU A 146 1.22 6.62 17.14
C LEU A 146 1.61 7.57 15.99
N VAL A 147 0.99 8.75 15.89
CA VAL A 147 1.24 9.72 14.80
C VAL A 147 2.73 10.04 14.66
N LEU A 148 3.43 10.36 15.76
CA LEU A 148 4.87 10.70 15.72
C LEU A 148 5.74 9.51 15.27
N ASN A 149 5.38 8.30 15.68
CA ASN A 149 6.06 7.10 15.21
C ASN A 149 5.87 6.91 13.70
N ARG A 150 4.65 7.14 13.19
CA ARG A 150 4.39 7.08 11.74
C ARG A 150 5.15 8.17 10.99
N LEU A 151 5.25 9.37 11.55
CA LEU A 151 6.04 10.47 10.99
C LEU A 151 7.50 10.09 10.83
N ALA A 152 8.13 9.54 11.88
CA ALA A 152 9.52 9.11 11.83
C ALA A 152 9.73 8.01 10.77
N LYS A 153 8.84 7.03 10.72
CA LYS A 153 8.88 5.95 9.73
C LYS A 153 8.67 6.44 8.30
N PHE A 154 7.83 7.46 8.12
CA PHE A 154 7.61 8.06 6.82
C PHE A 154 8.85 8.82 6.34
N HIS A 155 9.57 9.53 7.22
CA HIS A 155 10.86 10.13 6.87
C HIS A 155 11.87 9.06 6.43
N LEU A 156 11.97 7.95 7.18
CA LEU A 156 12.84 6.83 6.79
C LEU A 156 12.45 6.26 5.41
N SER A 157 11.15 6.17 5.12
CA SER A 157 10.64 5.77 3.81
C SER A 157 11.05 6.75 2.70
N ALA A 158 10.93 8.06 2.95
CA ALA A 158 11.34 9.09 2.01
C ALA A 158 12.87 9.05 1.74
N PHE A 159 13.69 8.84 2.77
CA PHE A 159 15.13 8.67 2.60
C PHE A 159 15.48 7.39 1.83
N ALA A 160 14.84 6.26 2.14
CA ALA A 160 15.05 5.01 1.39
C ALA A 160 14.70 5.18 -0.10
N SER A 161 13.60 5.89 -0.38
CA SER A 161 13.20 6.26 -1.74
C SER A 161 14.29 7.09 -2.45
N LEU A 162 14.81 8.13 -1.80
CA LEU A 162 15.88 8.95 -2.36
C LEU A 162 17.13 8.12 -2.69
N LEU A 163 17.58 7.27 -1.76
CA LEU A 163 18.74 6.41 -1.98
C LEU A 163 18.52 5.43 -3.14
N SER A 164 17.31 4.85 -3.23
CA SER A 164 16.99 3.93 -4.32
C SER A 164 16.90 4.63 -5.68
N GLN A 165 16.42 5.88 -5.72
CA GLN A 165 16.45 6.69 -6.93
C GLN A 165 17.89 6.95 -7.35
N LEU A 166 18.75 7.43 -6.45
CA LEU A 166 20.16 7.69 -6.74
C LEU A 166 20.89 6.44 -7.24
N ALA A 167 20.66 5.31 -6.59
CA ALA A 167 21.21 4.02 -7.02
C ALA A 167 20.72 3.64 -8.43
N THR A 168 19.43 3.82 -8.72
CA THR A 168 18.86 3.52 -10.05
C THR A 168 19.45 4.43 -11.12
N VAL A 169 19.61 5.73 -10.85
CA VAL A 169 20.23 6.67 -11.78
C VAL A 169 21.68 6.29 -12.05
N TYR A 170 22.45 5.99 -10.99
CA TYR A 170 23.85 5.59 -11.10
C TYR A 170 24.01 4.29 -11.91
N LEU A 171 23.24 3.26 -11.57
CA LEU A 171 23.29 1.99 -12.28
C LEU A 171 22.85 2.16 -13.74
N GLY A 172 21.77 2.88 -14.00
CA GLY A 172 21.27 3.10 -15.36
C GLY A 172 22.25 3.91 -16.20
N ASN A 173 22.74 5.04 -15.69
CA ASN A 173 23.54 5.97 -16.48
C ASN A 173 25.02 5.60 -16.56
N ILE A 174 25.63 5.25 -15.42
CA ILE A 174 27.08 5.02 -15.34
C ILE A 174 27.41 3.57 -15.64
N VAL A 175 26.66 2.61 -15.08
CA VAL A 175 27.01 1.19 -15.21
C VAL A 175 26.47 0.58 -16.50
N LEU A 176 25.21 0.88 -16.85
CA LEU A 176 24.55 0.31 -18.03
C LEU A 176 24.65 1.20 -19.28
N GLY A 177 25.08 2.47 -19.14
CA GLY A 177 25.27 3.39 -20.25
C GLY A 177 23.99 3.99 -20.84
N TYR A 178 22.83 3.88 -20.16
CA TYR A 178 21.61 4.55 -20.60
C TYR A 178 21.72 6.07 -20.43
N ASN A 179 20.97 6.82 -21.25
CA ASN A 179 20.94 8.27 -21.11
C ASN A 179 20.40 8.70 -19.73
N TYR A 180 20.98 9.77 -19.18
CA TYR A 180 20.62 10.36 -17.90
C TYR A 180 19.09 10.52 -17.71
N THR A 181 18.38 11.01 -18.73
CA THR A 181 16.93 11.25 -18.63
C THR A 181 16.15 9.96 -18.42
N VAL A 182 16.50 8.87 -19.13
CA VAL A 182 15.85 7.56 -18.96
C VAL A 182 16.14 7.00 -17.58
N SER A 183 17.39 7.07 -17.14
CA SER A 183 17.82 6.62 -15.82
C SER A 183 17.15 7.41 -14.69
N LEU A 184 16.97 8.72 -14.87
CA LEU A 184 16.28 9.61 -13.94
C LEU A 184 14.79 9.25 -13.84
N LEU A 185 14.09 9.07 -14.96
CA LEU A 185 12.69 8.66 -14.98
C LEU A 185 12.50 7.30 -14.29
N ALA A 186 13.38 6.33 -14.59
CA ALA A 186 13.36 5.04 -13.93
C ALA A 186 13.59 5.18 -12.41
N GLY A 187 14.54 6.02 -12.00
CA GLY A 187 14.81 6.29 -10.58
C GLY A 187 13.64 6.94 -9.86
N ILE A 188 12.92 7.88 -10.49
CA ILE A 188 11.67 8.45 -9.95
C ILE A 188 10.63 7.36 -9.72
N VAL A 189 10.41 6.47 -10.70
CA VAL A 189 9.44 5.38 -10.57
C VAL A 189 9.85 4.39 -9.46
N VAL A 190 11.12 3.95 -9.45
CA VAL A 190 11.62 3.01 -8.45
C VAL A 190 11.55 3.60 -7.04
N GLY A 191 12.02 4.84 -6.86
CA GLY A 191 11.94 5.55 -5.59
C GLY A 191 10.51 5.69 -5.10
N PHE A 192 9.60 6.11 -5.99
CA PHE A 192 8.18 6.21 -5.69
C PHE A 192 7.58 4.88 -5.20
N LEU A 193 7.83 3.77 -5.90
CA LEU A 193 7.33 2.45 -5.53
C LEU A 193 7.89 1.98 -4.19
N ILE A 194 9.18 2.21 -3.93
CA ILE A 194 9.80 1.91 -2.64
C ILE A 194 9.19 2.74 -1.54
N ASN A 195 8.97 4.04 -1.77
CA ASN A 195 8.32 4.92 -0.79
C ASN A 195 6.92 4.42 -0.44
N TYR A 196 6.12 4.05 -1.46
CA TYR A 196 4.77 3.52 -1.24
C TYR A 196 4.79 2.21 -0.45
N VAL A 197 5.60 1.24 -0.87
CA VAL A 197 5.68 -0.08 -0.22
C VAL A 197 6.16 0.05 1.22
N VAL A 198 7.23 0.81 1.46
CA VAL A 198 7.76 1.00 2.82
C VAL A 198 6.77 1.78 3.69
N SER A 199 6.14 2.83 3.16
CA SER A 199 5.10 3.57 3.89
C SER A 199 3.93 2.67 4.28
N ARG A 200 3.35 1.94 3.32
CA ARG A 200 2.20 1.06 3.56
C ARG A 200 2.55 -0.17 4.40
N TYR A 201 3.77 -0.70 4.32
CA TYR A 201 4.15 -1.88 5.07
C TYR A 201 4.70 -1.54 6.47
N TYR A 202 5.37 -0.42 6.64
CA TYR A 202 6.13 -0.11 7.86
C TYR A 202 5.50 1.02 8.67
N ALA A 203 5.11 2.12 8.03
CA ALA A 203 4.54 3.30 8.68
C ALA A 203 3.05 3.08 9.02
N TRP A 204 2.22 2.64 8.07
CA TRP A 204 0.79 2.39 8.28
C TRP A 204 0.45 0.90 8.12
N LYS A 205 0.48 0.15 9.23
CA LYS A 205 0.14 -1.29 9.28
C LYS A 205 -1.30 -1.53 9.67
#